data_AF-I6U2F4-F1
#
_entry.id   AF-I6U2F4-F1
#
_cell.length_a   1.000
_cell.length_b   1.000
_cell.length_c   1.000
_cell.angle_alpha   90.00
_cell.angle_beta   90.00
_cell.angle_gamma   90.00
#
_symmetry.space_group_name_H-M   'P 1'
#
loop_
_entity.id
_entity.type
_entity.pdbx_description
1 polymer ?
#
loop_
_entity_poly.entity_id
_entity_poly.type
_entity_poly.pdbx_seq_one_letter_code
_entity_poly.pdbx_strand_id
1 'polypeptide(L)'
;YDYPQYYLVAPWAYGCLAAYMFFLIITGFPVNFLTLYVTIEHKKLRTPLNYILLNLAIADLFMVFGGFTTTMYTSLHGYFVFGRLGCNLEGFFATLGGEMGLWSLVVLAIERWMVVCKPVSNFRFGENHAIMGVVSTWIMACACAVPPLVGWSRYIPEGMQCSCGIDYYTRAPGYNNESFVIYMFVVHFIIPLIIIFFCYGRLVCTVKEAAAQQQESETTQRAEREVTRMVIIMVIAFLICWIPYASVAWYIFTHQGSEFGP
;
A
#
# COMPACT_ATOMS: atom_id res chain seq x y z
N TYR A 1 -13.80 13.35 19.42
CA TYR A 1 -14.37 14.07 18.26
C TYR A 1 -14.72 15.51 18.59
N ASP A 2 -15.06 15.85 19.84
CA ASP A 2 -15.63 17.16 20.16
C ASP A 2 -14.60 18.20 20.65
N TYR A 3 -13.39 17.78 21.05
CA TYR A 3 -12.40 18.64 21.69
C TYR A 3 -10.98 18.45 21.11
N PRO A 4 -10.17 19.53 21.07
CA PRO A 4 -8.75 19.46 20.73
C PRO A 4 -7.96 18.48 21.59
N GLN A 5 -6.98 17.82 20.99
CA GLN A 5 -6.19 16.74 21.62
C GLN A 5 -4.80 17.20 22.09
N TYR A 6 -4.64 18.51 22.34
CA TYR A 6 -3.36 19.12 22.74
C TYR A 6 -2.77 18.62 24.07
N TYR A 7 -3.51 17.80 24.81
CA TYR A 7 -3.01 17.12 26.01
C TYR A 7 -2.17 15.86 25.69
N LEU A 8 -2.29 15.29 24.49
CA LEU A 8 -1.51 14.11 24.06
C LEU A 8 -0.08 14.48 23.66
N VAL A 9 0.09 15.64 23.02
CA VAL A 9 1.37 16.10 22.46
C VAL A 9 1.37 17.61 22.31
N ALA A 10 2.57 18.19 22.26
CA ALA A 10 2.74 19.62 22.13
C ALA A 10 2.05 20.17 20.85
N PRO A 11 1.36 21.34 20.92
CA PRO A 11 0.58 21.87 19.79
C PRO A 11 1.34 22.04 18.47
N TRP A 12 2.65 22.32 18.52
CA TRP A 12 3.48 22.46 17.32
C TRP A 12 3.57 21.17 16.50
N ALA A 13 3.44 19.99 17.15
CA ALA A 13 3.50 18.70 16.48
C ALA A 13 2.33 18.48 15.52
N TYR A 14 1.14 18.99 15.86
CA TYR A 14 -0.02 19.01 14.97
C TYR A 14 0.21 19.89 13.74
N GLY A 15 0.88 21.04 13.92
CA GLY A 15 1.33 21.89 12.82
C GLY A 15 2.34 21.19 11.90
N CYS A 16 3.28 20.44 12.47
CA CYS A 16 4.21 19.60 11.71
C CYS A 16 3.49 18.48 10.93
N LEU A 17 2.50 17.82 11.54
CA LEU A 17 1.69 16.81 10.87
C LEU A 17 0.91 17.41 9.69
N ALA A 18 0.28 18.57 9.88
CA ALA A 18 -0.42 19.27 8.80
C ALA A 18 0.54 19.65 7.65
N ALA A 19 1.73 20.18 7.96
CA ALA A 19 2.75 20.51 6.97
C ALA A 19 3.24 19.26 6.21
N TYR A 20 3.42 18.14 6.91
CA TYR A 20 3.80 16.86 6.29
C TYR A 20 2.70 16.33 5.36
N MET A 21 1.43 16.35 5.78
CA MET A 21 0.31 15.95 4.93
C MET A 21 0.19 16.85 3.69
N PHE A 22 0.38 18.17 3.84
CA PHE A 22 0.44 19.08 2.71
C PHE A 22 1.58 18.75 1.74
N PHE A 23 2.78 18.45 2.26
CA PHE A 23 3.90 17.98 1.46
C PHE A 23 3.57 16.71 0.65
N LEU A 24 2.91 15.72 1.28
CA LEU A 24 2.49 14.50 0.60
C LEU A 24 1.45 14.78 -0.50
N ILE A 25 0.55 15.74 -0.30
CA ILE A 25 -0.44 16.13 -1.32
C ILE A 25 0.25 16.77 -2.52
N ILE A 26 1.12 17.77 -2.31
CA ILE A 26 1.76 18.51 -3.41
C ILE A 26 2.79 17.68 -4.18
N THR A 27 3.28 16.58 -3.61
CA THR A 27 4.20 15.66 -4.28
C THR A 27 3.47 14.44 -4.85
N GLY A 28 2.57 13.84 -4.08
CA GLY A 28 1.82 12.64 -4.46
C GLY A 28 0.77 12.90 -5.54
N PHE A 29 0.03 14.02 -5.46
CA PHE A 29 -0.99 14.32 -6.47
C PHE A 29 -0.39 14.50 -7.87
N PRO A 30 0.61 15.37 -8.09
CA PRO A 30 1.11 15.61 -9.45
C PRO A 30 1.75 14.37 -10.07
N VAL A 31 2.49 13.57 -9.31
CA VAL A 31 3.14 12.35 -9.81
C VAL A 31 2.10 11.34 -10.29
N ASN A 32 1.09 11.06 -9.46
CA ASN A 32 0.08 10.05 -9.80
C ASN A 32 -0.89 10.54 -10.87
N PHE A 33 -1.31 11.81 -10.81
CA PHE A 33 -2.12 12.42 -11.86
C PHE A 33 -1.39 12.45 -13.21
N LEU A 34 -0.11 12.82 -13.23
CA LEU A 34 0.68 12.89 -14.46
C LEU A 34 0.86 11.49 -15.08
N THR A 35 1.07 10.44 -14.27
CA THR A 35 1.11 9.05 -14.75
C THR A 35 -0.16 8.67 -15.53
N LEU A 36 -1.33 9.03 -15.00
CA LEU A 36 -2.61 8.78 -15.67
C LEU A 36 -2.74 9.66 -16.93
N TYR A 37 -2.49 10.96 -16.81
CA TYR A 37 -2.60 11.93 -17.89
C TYR A 37 -1.70 11.58 -19.09
N VAL A 38 -0.42 11.30 -18.85
CA VAL A 38 0.56 10.94 -19.90
C VAL A 38 0.14 9.63 -20.60
N THR A 39 -0.45 8.68 -19.88
CA THR A 39 -0.92 7.42 -20.49
C THR A 39 -2.18 7.62 -21.34
N ILE A 40 -3.02 8.58 -20.98
CA ILE A 40 -4.15 9.02 -21.81
C ILE A 40 -3.61 9.72 -23.07
N GLU A 41 -2.66 10.65 -22.96
CA GLU A 41 -2.13 11.35 -24.14
C GLU A 41 -1.36 10.41 -25.09
N HIS A 42 -0.54 9.51 -24.54
CA HIS A 42 0.34 8.66 -25.33
C HIS A 42 -0.18 7.22 -25.48
N LYS A 43 -0.86 6.94 -26.60
CA LYS A 43 -1.37 5.60 -26.95
C LYS A 43 -0.32 4.47 -26.86
N LYS A 44 0.98 4.78 -27.07
CA LYS A 44 2.09 3.82 -26.96
C LYS A 44 2.25 3.22 -25.56
N LEU A 45 1.79 3.93 -24.52
CA LEU A 45 1.86 3.49 -23.13
C LEU A 45 0.67 2.62 -22.72
N ARG A 46 -0.35 2.47 -23.57
CA ARG A 46 -1.56 1.70 -23.25
C ARG A 46 -1.37 0.22 -23.54
N THR A 47 -0.44 -0.40 -22.83
CA THR A 47 -0.12 -1.83 -22.93
C THR A 47 -0.63 -2.57 -21.69
N PRO A 48 -0.96 -3.88 -21.79
CA PRO A 48 -1.44 -4.66 -20.65
C PRO A 48 -0.50 -4.62 -19.43
N LEU A 49 0.82 -4.57 -19.65
CA LEU A 49 1.84 -4.49 -18.59
C LEU A 49 1.81 -3.18 -17.80
N ASN A 50 1.20 -2.13 -18.36
CA ASN A 50 1.08 -0.82 -17.72
C ASN A 50 -0.20 -0.68 -16.91
N TYR A 51 -1.19 -1.57 -17.04
CA TYR A 51 -2.47 -1.44 -16.35
C TYR A 51 -2.32 -1.47 -14.83
N ILE A 52 -1.43 -2.33 -14.32
CA ILE A 52 -1.19 -2.42 -12.88
C ILE A 52 -0.47 -1.18 -12.33
N LEU A 53 0.36 -0.53 -13.14
CA LEU A 53 1.02 0.74 -12.78
C LEU A 53 0.01 1.89 -12.74
N LEU A 54 -0.96 1.91 -13.66
CA LEU A 54 -2.06 2.87 -13.60
C LEU A 54 -2.95 2.63 -12.38
N ASN A 55 -3.21 1.37 -12.04
CA ASN A 55 -3.97 1.01 -10.86
C ASN A 55 -3.28 1.47 -9.56
N LEU A 56 -1.95 1.36 -9.49
CA LEU A 56 -1.15 1.92 -8.40
C LEU A 56 -1.31 3.45 -8.31
N ALA A 57 -1.28 4.16 -9.44
CA ALA A 57 -1.51 5.61 -9.44
C ALA A 57 -2.92 5.99 -8.94
N ILE A 58 -3.94 5.21 -9.29
CA ILE A 58 -5.31 5.39 -8.76
C ILE A 58 -5.35 5.12 -7.25
N ALA A 59 -4.61 4.11 -6.78
CA ALA A 59 -4.53 3.74 -5.37
C ALA A 59 -3.94 4.89 -4.52
N ASP A 60 -2.84 5.46 -4.99
CA ASP A 60 -2.21 6.59 -4.32
C ASP A 60 -3.11 7.85 -4.32
N LEU A 61 -3.89 8.06 -5.39
CA LEU A 61 -4.86 9.17 -5.43
C LEU A 61 -5.99 9.01 -4.40
N PHE A 62 -6.43 7.79 -4.11
CA PHE A 62 -7.37 7.55 -3.00
C PHE A 62 -6.78 7.98 -1.65
N MET A 63 -5.49 7.68 -1.41
CA MET A 63 -4.80 8.12 -0.20
C MET A 63 -4.66 9.65 -0.15
N VAL A 64 -4.31 10.29 -1.27
CA VAL A 64 -4.15 11.75 -1.34
C VAL A 64 -5.47 12.47 -1.04
N PHE A 65 -6.56 12.09 -1.72
CA PHE A 65 -7.84 12.79 -1.59
C PHE A 65 -8.62 12.38 -0.34
N GLY A 66 -8.71 11.08 -0.10
CA GLY A 66 -9.52 10.53 0.99
C GLY A 66 -8.80 10.48 2.33
N GLY A 67 -7.46 10.43 2.35
CA GLY A 67 -6.63 10.38 3.55
C GLY A 67 -5.92 11.70 3.83
N PHE A 68 -4.89 12.03 3.05
CA PHE A 68 -3.98 13.15 3.37
C PHE A 68 -4.72 14.50 3.42
N THR A 69 -5.67 14.74 2.52
CA THR A 69 -6.44 16.00 2.48
C THR A 69 -7.31 16.17 3.74
N THR A 70 -7.98 15.10 4.19
CA THR A 70 -8.79 15.14 5.42
C THR A 70 -7.91 15.24 6.65
N THR A 71 -6.84 14.43 6.72
CA THR A 71 -5.89 14.43 7.84
C THR A 71 -5.16 15.77 7.97
N MET A 72 -4.83 16.42 6.87
CA MET A 72 -4.24 17.77 6.89
C MET A 72 -5.19 18.76 7.59
N TYR A 73 -6.47 18.73 7.21
CA TYR A 73 -7.47 19.65 7.75
C TYR A 73 -7.76 19.40 9.24
N THR A 74 -7.89 18.14 9.65
CA THR A 74 -8.09 17.76 11.06
C THR A 74 -6.85 18.09 11.91
N SER A 75 -5.65 17.92 11.36
CA SER A 75 -4.40 18.26 12.05
C SER A 75 -4.26 19.76 12.30
N LEU A 76 -4.73 20.61 11.38
CA LEU A 76 -4.78 22.07 11.59
C LEU A 76 -5.67 22.48 12.78
N HIS A 77 -6.65 21.65 13.14
CA HIS A 77 -7.55 21.89 14.28
C HIS A 77 -7.10 21.19 15.56
N GLY A 78 -6.16 20.24 15.47
CA GLY A 78 -5.67 19.46 16.60
C GLY A 78 -6.63 18.36 17.08
N TYR A 79 -7.66 18.01 16.29
CA TYR A 79 -8.56 16.89 16.54
C TYR A 79 -9.34 16.50 15.28
N PHE A 80 -9.96 15.32 15.29
CA PHE A 80 -10.78 14.86 14.16
C PHE A 80 -12.14 15.58 14.04
N VAL A 81 -12.20 16.63 13.23
CA VAL A 81 -13.37 17.53 13.07
C VAL A 81 -14.55 16.93 12.29
N PHE A 82 -14.33 15.96 11.41
CA PHE A 82 -15.39 15.42 10.53
C PHE A 82 -16.29 14.37 11.21
N GLY A 83 -16.15 14.19 12.52
CA GLY A 83 -16.93 13.26 13.32
C GLY A 83 -16.78 11.80 12.88
N ARG A 84 -17.69 10.94 13.33
CA ARG A 84 -17.60 9.49 13.11
C ARG A 84 -17.76 9.08 11.64
N LEU A 85 -18.68 9.73 10.92
CA LEU A 85 -18.88 9.45 9.49
C LEU A 85 -17.64 9.81 8.67
N GLY A 86 -17.05 10.98 8.91
CA GLY A 86 -15.81 11.39 8.26
C GLY A 86 -14.66 10.43 8.56
N CYS A 87 -14.57 9.93 9.80
CA CYS A 87 -13.54 8.99 10.21
C CYS A 87 -13.66 7.65 9.48
N ASN A 88 -14.89 7.15 9.31
CA ASN A 88 -15.15 5.94 8.53
C ASN A 88 -14.78 6.13 7.05
N LEU A 89 -15.09 7.29 6.46
CA LEU A 89 -14.77 7.59 5.06
C LEU A 89 -13.26 7.75 4.84
N GLU A 90 -12.58 8.51 5.71
CA GLU A 90 -11.13 8.68 5.65
C GLU A 90 -10.43 7.33 5.81
N GLY A 91 -10.76 6.59 6.88
CA GLY A 91 -10.18 5.28 7.14
C GLY A 91 -10.42 4.31 5.99
N PHE A 92 -11.62 4.30 5.40
CA PHE A 92 -11.93 3.49 4.23
C PHE A 92 -11.06 3.85 3.03
N PHE A 93 -11.01 5.11 2.61
CA PHE A 93 -10.25 5.49 1.41
C PHE A 93 -8.73 5.35 1.60
N ALA A 94 -8.20 5.69 2.77
CA ALA A 94 -6.81 5.50 3.11
C ALA A 94 -6.43 4.00 3.09
N THR A 95 -7.26 3.15 3.69
CA THR A 95 -7.05 1.69 3.70
C THR A 95 -7.18 1.11 2.30
N LEU A 96 -8.23 1.48 1.56
CA LEU A 96 -8.47 1.01 0.19
C LEU A 96 -7.31 1.37 -0.73
N GLY A 97 -6.83 2.62 -0.66
CA GLY A 97 -5.67 3.07 -1.42
C GLY A 97 -4.40 2.31 -1.05
N GLY A 98 -4.08 2.21 0.24
CA GLY A 98 -2.89 1.47 0.70
C GLY A 98 -2.90 0.00 0.29
N GLU A 99 -4.02 -0.68 0.45
CA GLU A 99 -4.18 -2.09 0.09
C GLU A 99 -4.21 -2.32 -1.42
N MET A 100 -4.86 -1.43 -2.18
CA MET A 100 -4.84 -1.53 -3.64
C MET A 100 -3.42 -1.31 -4.18
N GLY A 101 -2.64 -0.43 -3.56
CA GLY A 101 -1.23 -0.23 -3.86
C GLY A 101 -0.39 -1.48 -3.53
N LEU A 102 -0.58 -2.06 -2.34
CA LEU A 102 0.05 -3.31 -1.91
C LEU A 102 -0.16 -4.44 -2.92
N TRP A 103 -1.42 -4.74 -3.25
CA TRP A 103 -1.75 -5.82 -4.15
C TRP A 103 -1.34 -5.52 -5.60
N SER A 104 -1.25 -4.25 -5.97
CA SER A 104 -0.65 -3.86 -7.26
C SER A 104 0.83 -4.23 -7.35
N LEU A 105 1.60 -4.07 -6.27
CA LEU A 105 3.00 -4.52 -6.22
C LEU A 105 3.13 -6.04 -6.29
N VAL A 106 2.22 -6.77 -5.63
CA VAL A 106 2.17 -8.25 -5.69
C VAL A 106 1.89 -8.71 -7.11
N VAL A 107 0.84 -8.19 -7.75
CA VAL A 107 0.47 -8.54 -9.13
C VAL A 107 1.59 -8.17 -10.11
N LEU A 108 2.24 -7.02 -9.92
CA LEU A 108 3.40 -6.62 -10.71
C LEU A 108 4.57 -7.61 -10.55
N ALA A 109 4.84 -8.11 -9.35
CA ALA A 109 5.87 -9.14 -9.14
C ALA A 109 5.54 -10.45 -9.88
N ILE A 110 4.28 -10.91 -9.79
CA ILE A 110 3.81 -12.12 -10.49
C ILE A 110 3.89 -11.92 -12.00
N GLU A 111 3.42 -10.78 -12.51
CA GLU A 111 3.46 -10.43 -13.94
C GLU A 111 4.89 -10.50 -14.48
N ARG A 112 5.84 -9.81 -13.82
CA ARG A 112 7.24 -9.78 -14.25
C ARG A 112 7.88 -11.16 -14.20
N TRP A 113 7.57 -11.94 -13.16
CA TRP A 113 8.02 -13.32 -13.06
C TRP A 113 7.47 -14.20 -14.20
N MET A 114 6.18 -14.14 -14.49
CA MET A 114 5.57 -14.92 -15.58
C MET A 114 6.15 -14.56 -16.95
N VAL A 115 6.22 -13.25 -17.26
CA VAL A 115 6.67 -12.77 -18.58
C VAL A 115 8.14 -13.10 -18.84
N VAL A 116 9.00 -13.04 -17.82
CA VAL A 116 10.46 -13.23 -17.99
C VAL A 116 10.89 -14.67 -17.72
N CYS A 117 10.42 -15.29 -16.63
CA CYS A 117 10.91 -16.62 -16.21
C CYS A 117 10.17 -17.79 -16.85
N LYS A 118 8.99 -17.54 -17.43
CA LYS A 118 8.16 -18.57 -18.06
C LYS A 118 7.83 -18.17 -19.49
N PRO A 119 8.80 -18.24 -20.43
CA PRO A 119 8.49 -18.17 -21.85
C PRO A 119 7.79 -19.47 -22.26
N VAL A 120 6.53 -19.65 -21.87
CA VAL A 120 5.73 -20.79 -22.31
C VAL A 120 5.43 -20.55 -23.79
N SER A 121 5.73 -21.53 -24.64
CA SER A 121 5.53 -21.42 -26.10
C SER A 121 4.12 -21.02 -26.53
N ASN A 122 3.11 -21.26 -25.67
CA ASN A 122 1.70 -20.99 -25.94
C ASN A 122 1.06 -19.94 -25.00
N PHE A 123 1.79 -19.36 -24.04
CA PHE A 123 1.24 -18.34 -23.13
C PHE A 123 1.75 -16.96 -23.52
N ARG A 124 0.82 -16.07 -23.90
CA ARG A 124 1.11 -14.66 -24.11
C ARG A 124 0.30 -13.84 -23.13
N PHE A 125 0.99 -13.09 -22.27
CA PHE A 125 0.34 -12.13 -21.38
C PHE A 125 -0.41 -11.10 -22.22
N GLY A 126 -1.71 -11.01 -21.98
CA GLY A 126 -2.65 -10.23 -22.77
C GLY A 126 -3.58 -9.42 -21.88
N GLU A 127 -4.49 -8.68 -22.48
CA GLU A 127 -5.37 -7.74 -21.78
C GLU A 127 -6.24 -8.41 -20.71
N ASN A 128 -6.81 -9.58 -20.99
CA ASN A 128 -7.61 -10.33 -20.02
C ASN A 128 -6.83 -10.67 -18.74
N HIS A 129 -5.53 -10.99 -18.86
CA HIS A 129 -4.67 -11.30 -17.72
C HIS A 129 -4.37 -10.05 -16.90
N ALA A 130 -4.13 -8.92 -17.58
CA ALA A 130 -3.92 -7.63 -16.92
C ALA A 130 -5.18 -7.15 -16.18
N ILE A 131 -6.35 -7.25 -16.81
CA ILE A 131 -7.64 -6.90 -16.18
C ILE A 131 -7.91 -7.81 -14.98
N MET A 132 -7.68 -9.12 -15.11
CA MET A 132 -7.82 -10.05 -13.98
C MET A 132 -6.89 -9.68 -12.82
N GLY A 133 -5.64 -9.28 -13.13
CA GLY A 133 -4.71 -8.75 -12.14
C GLY A 133 -5.26 -7.53 -11.40
N VAL A 134 -5.72 -6.51 -12.14
CA VAL A 134 -6.33 -5.31 -11.55
C VAL A 134 -7.57 -5.66 -10.73
N VAL A 135 -8.50 -6.46 -11.25
CA VAL A 135 -9.70 -6.86 -10.50
C VAL A 135 -9.34 -7.58 -9.21
N SER A 136 -8.32 -8.43 -9.21
CA SER A 136 -7.86 -9.10 -8.00
C SER A 136 -7.36 -8.13 -6.92
N THR A 137 -6.69 -7.02 -7.30
CA THR A 137 -6.26 -6.02 -6.32
C THR A 137 -7.44 -5.32 -5.66
N TRP A 138 -8.48 -5.02 -6.43
CA TRP A 138 -9.69 -4.39 -5.90
C TRP A 138 -10.43 -5.32 -4.94
N ILE A 139 -10.55 -6.60 -5.29
CA ILE A 139 -11.19 -7.60 -4.42
C ILE A 139 -10.42 -7.70 -3.09
N MET A 140 -9.10 -7.85 -3.15
CA MET A 140 -8.28 -7.95 -1.93
C MET A 140 -8.30 -6.66 -1.11
N ALA A 141 -8.23 -5.50 -1.76
CA ALA A 141 -8.30 -4.22 -1.05
C ALA A 141 -9.65 -4.01 -0.35
N CYS A 142 -10.76 -4.35 -1.02
CA CYS A 142 -12.09 -4.34 -0.41
C CYS A 142 -12.22 -5.37 0.72
N ALA A 143 -11.58 -6.53 0.62
CA ALA A 143 -11.57 -7.55 1.67
C ALA A 143 -10.90 -7.06 2.97
N CYS A 144 -10.07 -6.01 2.91
CA CYS A 144 -9.51 -5.32 4.07
C CYS A 144 -10.31 -4.06 4.45
N ALA A 145 -10.67 -3.21 3.49
CA ALA A 145 -11.27 -1.90 3.77
C ALA A 145 -12.76 -1.94 4.15
N VAL A 146 -13.52 -2.92 3.65
CA VAL A 146 -14.97 -3.01 3.91
C VAL A 146 -15.31 -3.60 5.28
N PRO A 147 -14.66 -4.67 5.78
CA PRO A 147 -15.05 -5.28 7.06
C PRO A 147 -15.14 -4.33 8.27
N PRO A 148 -14.23 -3.35 8.46
CA PRO A 148 -14.35 -2.37 9.55
C PRO A 148 -15.60 -1.49 9.47
N LEU A 149 -16.20 -1.32 8.29
CA LEU A 149 -17.46 -0.59 8.12
C LEU A 149 -18.68 -1.43 8.53
N VAL A 150 -18.57 -2.75 8.47
CA VAL A 150 -19.68 -3.69 8.75
C VAL A 150 -19.52 -4.43 10.08
N GLY A 151 -18.53 -4.06 10.89
CA GLY A 151 -18.39 -4.49 12.29
C GLY A 151 -17.34 -5.56 12.56
N TRP A 152 -16.51 -5.92 11.57
CA TRP A 152 -15.30 -6.72 11.83
C TRP A 152 -14.08 -5.80 11.86
N SER A 153 -13.59 -5.52 13.06
CA SER A 153 -12.83 -4.31 13.41
C SER A 153 -13.66 -3.03 13.20
N ARG A 154 -13.01 -1.86 13.29
CA ARG A 154 -13.61 -0.53 13.13
C ARG A 154 -12.57 0.50 12.73
N TYR A 155 -13.03 1.59 12.12
CA TYR A 155 -12.22 2.79 11.91
C TYR A 155 -12.29 3.71 13.13
N ILE A 156 -11.13 4.08 13.66
CA ILE A 156 -10.98 4.99 14.80
C ILE A 156 -9.82 5.96 14.56
N PRO A 157 -9.83 7.15 15.20
CA PRO A 157 -8.68 8.03 15.18
C PRO A 157 -7.48 7.34 15.84
N GLU A 158 -6.31 7.40 15.20
CA GLU A 158 -5.08 6.76 15.67
C GLU A 158 -3.98 7.79 15.96
N GLY A 159 -3.01 7.40 16.80
CA GLY A 159 -1.89 8.27 17.20
C GLY A 159 -2.37 9.57 17.85
N MET A 160 -2.05 10.70 17.21
CA MET A 160 -2.48 12.05 17.63
C MET A 160 -3.99 12.31 17.46
N GLN A 161 -4.77 11.29 17.06
CA GLN A 161 -6.22 11.35 16.92
C GLN A 161 -6.71 12.34 15.85
N CYS A 162 -5.85 12.66 14.87
CA CYS A 162 -6.18 13.50 13.71
C CYS A 162 -6.33 12.69 12.41
N SER A 163 -5.89 11.43 12.38
CA SER A 163 -6.03 10.52 11.24
C SER A 163 -6.82 9.30 11.69
N CYS A 164 -7.71 8.79 10.85
CA CYS A 164 -8.47 7.57 11.11
C CYS A 164 -7.89 6.37 10.36
N GLY A 165 -7.77 5.26 11.08
CA GLY A 165 -7.24 3.99 10.58
C GLY A 165 -7.94 2.81 11.22
N ILE A 166 -7.54 1.60 10.81
CA ILE A 166 -8.05 0.35 11.38
C ILE A 166 -7.69 0.29 12.87
N ASP A 167 -8.58 -0.25 13.69
CA ASP A 167 -8.31 -0.53 15.10
C ASP A 167 -7.49 -1.83 15.27
N TYR A 168 -6.16 -1.71 15.28
CA TYR A 168 -5.21 -2.80 15.54
C TYR A 168 -4.71 -2.86 16.99
N TYR A 169 -5.03 -1.86 17.81
CA TYR A 169 -4.41 -1.67 19.12
C TYR A 169 -5.38 -1.71 20.31
N THR A 170 -6.69 -1.65 20.09
CA THR A 170 -7.68 -1.75 21.19
C THR A 170 -8.45 -3.08 21.17
N ARG A 171 -9.04 -3.43 22.32
CA ARG A 171 -9.97 -4.56 22.46
C ARG A 171 -11.37 -4.04 22.71
N ALA A 172 -12.11 -3.83 21.64
CA ALA A 172 -13.52 -3.47 21.72
C ALA A 172 -14.38 -4.75 21.65
N PRO A 173 -15.11 -5.11 22.74
CA PRO A 173 -16.07 -6.21 22.69
C PRO A 173 -17.06 -6.01 21.54
N GLY A 174 -17.34 -7.08 20.78
CA GLY A 174 -18.27 -7.05 19.64
C GLY A 174 -17.67 -6.71 18.28
N TYR A 175 -16.41 -6.25 18.20
CA TYR A 175 -15.75 -5.95 16.93
C TYR A 175 -14.73 -7.01 16.48
N ASN A 176 -14.35 -7.94 17.36
CA ASN A 176 -13.42 -9.05 17.06
C ASN A 176 -12.06 -8.59 16.48
N ASN A 177 -11.51 -7.47 16.97
CA ASN A 177 -10.25 -6.87 16.49
C ASN A 177 -9.09 -7.87 16.42
N GLU A 178 -8.98 -8.78 17.38
CA GLU A 178 -7.92 -9.80 17.43
C GLU A 178 -7.90 -10.68 16.17
N SER A 179 -9.07 -11.19 15.77
CA SER A 179 -9.19 -12.01 14.56
C SER A 179 -8.89 -11.21 13.29
N PHE A 180 -9.23 -9.91 13.27
CA PHE A 180 -8.96 -9.02 12.15
C PHE A 180 -7.45 -8.72 12.03
N VAL A 181 -6.76 -8.49 13.15
CA VAL A 181 -5.30 -8.27 13.17
C VAL A 181 -4.55 -9.52 12.70
N ILE A 182 -4.97 -10.72 13.12
CA ILE A 182 -4.39 -11.98 12.63
C ILE A 182 -4.63 -12.13 11.12
N TYR A 183 -5.85 -11.84 10.65
CA TYR A 183 -6.19 -11.85 9.23
C TYR A 183 -5.29 -10.89 8.43
N MET A 184 -5.16 -9.64 8.87
CA MET A 184 -4.30 -8.63 8.26
C MET A 184 -2.85 -9.09 8.21
N PHE A 185 -2.30 -9.60 9.31
CA PHE A 185 -0.92 -10.05 9.38
C PHE A 185 -0.64 -11.21 8.42
N VAL A 186 -1.52 -12.21 8.36
CA VAL A 186 -1.32 -13.38 7.51
C VAL A 186 -1.59 -13.05 6.04
N VAL A 187 -2.78 -12.51 5.74
CA VAL A 187 -3.28 -12.35 4.38
C VAL A 187 -2.73 -11.10 3.70
N HIS A 188 -2.61 -10.00 4.43
CA HIS A 188 -2.22 -8.69 3.89
C HIS A 188 -0.76 -8.32 4.18
N PHE A 189 0.00 -9.17 4.87
CA PHE A 189 1.44 -8.97 5.05
C PHE A 189 2.28 -10.19 4.66
N ILE A 190 2.10 -11.33 5.34
CA ILE A 190 2.94 -12.53 5.10
C ILE A 190 2.76 -13.09 3.69
N ILE A 191 1.53 -13.24 3.20
CA ILE A 191 1.28 -13.74 1.83
C ILE A 191 1.90 -12.82 0.76
N PRO A 192 1.62 -11.49 0.74
CA PRO A 192 2.29 -10.54 -0.16
C PRO A 192 3.81 -10.61 -0.10
N LEU A 193 4.38 -10.67 1.10
CA LEU A 193 5.82 -10.77 1.33
C LEU A 193 6.39 -12.01 0.65
N ILE A 194 5.84 -13.19 0.93
CA ILE A 194 6.30 -14.47 0.36
C ILE A 194 6.21 -14.43 -1.18
N ILE A 195 5.11 -13.94 -1.74
CA ILE A 195 4.93 -13.87 -3.20
C ILE A 195 5.98 -12.94 -3.83
N ILE A 196 6.15 -11.73 -3.29
CA ILE A 196 7.12 -10.75 -3.82
C ILE A 196 8.55 -11.31 -3.77
N PHE A 197 8.96 -11.88 -2.63
CA PHE A 197 10.28 -12.48 -2.50
C PHE A 197 10.50 -13.66 -3.44
N PHE A 198 9.51 -14.55 -3.57
CA PHE A 198 9.59 -15.68 -4.49
C PHE A 198 9.70 -15.21 -5.95
N CYS A 199 8.77 -14.37 -6.40
CA CYS A 199 8.71 -13.91 -7.79
C CYS A 199 9.98 -13.16 -8.19
N TYR A 200 10.42 -12.19 -7.39
CA TYR A 200 11.62 -11.43 -7.71
C TYR A 200 12.92 -12.21 -7.47
N GLY A 201 12.97 -13.12 -6.49
CA GLY A 201 14.09 -14.03 -6.32
C GLY A 201 14.30 -14.90 -7.56
N ARG A 202 13.23 -15.51 -8.07
CA ARG A 202 13.28 -16.30 -9.32
C ARG A 202 13.59 -15.43 -10.54
N LEU A 203 13.10 -14.20 -10.59
CA LEU A 203 13.43 -13.23 -11.66
C LEU A 203 14.93 -12.97 -11.71
N VAL A 204 15.55 -12.63 -10.58
CA VAL A 204 16.99 -12.36 -10.51
C VAL A 204 17.79 -13.60 -10.85
N CYS A 205 17.43 -14.79 -10.35
CA CYS A 205 18.11 -16.04 -10.73
C CYS A 205 18.09 -16.26 -12.24
N THR A 206 16.91 -16.11 -12.87
CA THR A 206 16.75 -16.35 -14.32
C THR A 206 17.57 -15.35 -15.14
N VAL A 207 17.55 -14.07 -14.79
CA VAL A 207 18.29 -13.04 -15.52
C VAL A 207 19.81 -13.21 -15.32
N LYS A 208 20.25 -13.63 -14.13
CA LYS A 208 21.66 -13.97 -13.88
C LYS A 208 22.13 -15.18 -14.68
N GLU A 209 21.32 -16.23 -14.79
CA GLU A 209 21.62 -17.40 -15.63
C GLU A 209 21.75 -17.00 -17.11
N ALA A 210 20.82 -16.17 -17.62
CA ALA A 210 20.89 -15.67 -18.99
C ALA A 210 22.13 -14.79 -19.23
N ALA A 211 22.48 -13.91 -18.29
CA ALA A 211 23.69 -13.09 -18.36
C ALA A 211 24.97 -13.95 -18.29
N ALA A 212 24.98 -15.02 -17.52
CA ALA A 212 26.11 -15.95 -17.46
C ALA A 212 26.31 -16.73 -18.77
N GLN A 213 25.23 -17.03 -19.50
CA GLN A 213 25.31 -17.67 -20.83
C GLN A 213 25.72 -16.69 -21.94
N GLN A 214 25.43 -15.40 -21.78
CA GLN A 214 25.69 -14.36 -22.78
C GLN A 214 26.65 -13.28 -22.23
N GLN A 215 27.85 -13.70 -21.86
CA GLN A 215 28.86 -12.80 -21.26
C GLN A 215 29.32 -11.69 -22.22
N GLU A 216 29.33 -11.95 -23.52
CA GLU A 216 29.74 -10.96 -24.53
C GLU A 216 28.66 -9.91 -24.82
N SER A 217 27.42 -10.12 -24.36
CA SER A 217 26.31 -9.21 -24.62
C SER A 217 26.24 -8.12 -23.54
N GLU A 218 26.79 -6.93 -23.83
CA GLU A 218 26.71 -5.77 -22.94
C GLU A 218 25.26 -5.40 -22.58
N THR A 219 24.33 -5.55 -23.53
CA THR A 219 22.90 -5.27 -23.32
C THR A 219 22.29 -6.20 -22.26
N THR A 220 22.65 -7.48 -22.28
CA THR A 220 22.17 -8.49 -21.32
C THR A 220 22.77 -8.26 -19.93
N GLN A 221 24.07 -7.93 -19.85
CA GLN A 221 24.72 -7.57 -18.58
C GLN A 221 24.10 -6.31 -17.96
N ARG A 222 23.82 -5.29 -18.80
CA ARG A 222 23.15 -4.07 -18.33
C ARG A 222 21.73 -4.35 -17.84
N ALA A 223 20.98 -5.19 -18.55
CA ALA A 223 19.64 -5.59 -18.13
C ALA A 223 19.65 -6.33 -16.79
N GLU A 224 20.60 -7.24 -16.57
CA GLU A 224 20.77 -7.92 -15.27
C GLU A 224 20.98 -6.93 -14.14
N ARG A 225 21.92 -5.99 -14.30
CA ARG A 225 22.22 -5.00 -13.26
C ARG A 225 21.02 -4.11 -12.95
N GLU A 226 20.31 -3.67 -13.99
CA GLU A 226 19.11 -2.82 -13.84
C GLU A 226 17.96 -3.56 -13.17
N VAL A 227 17.68 -4.81 -13.58
CA VAL A 227 16.64 -5.64 -12.95
C VAL A 227 16.97 -5.92 -11.49
N THR A 228 18.20 -6.35 -11.19
CA THR A 228 18.64 -6.61 -9.82
C THR A 228 18.54 -5.35 -8.96
N ARG A 229 18.96 -4.18 -9.47
CA ARG A 229 18.82 -2.90 -8.77
C ARG A 229 17.36 -2.55 -8.47
N MET A 230 16.49 -2.66 -9.48
CA MET A 230 15.06 -2.37 -9.31
C MET A 230 14.40 -3.30 -8.29
N VAL A 231 14.69 -4.60 -8.36
CA VAL A 231 14.17 -5.59 -7.40
C VAL A 231 14.56 -5.24 -5.96
N ILE A 232 15.83 -4.90 -5.72
CA ILE A 232 16.31 -4.52 -4.39
C ILE A 232 15.55 -3.28 -3.88
N ILE A 233 15.40 -2.25 -4.71
CA ILE A 233 14.68 -1.03 -4.35
C ILE A 233 13.22 -1.35 -4.01
N MET A 234 12.55 -2.19 -4.81
CA MET A 234 11.14 -2.55 -4.58
C MET A 234 10.94 -3.35 -3.29
N VAL A 235 11.84 -4.30 -2.99
CA VAL A 235 11.80 -5.05 -1.73
C VAL A 235 12.04 -4.11 -0.55
N ILE A 236 13.06 -3.25 -0.60
CA ILE A 236 13.33 -2.29 0.48
C ILE A 236 12.14 -1.35 0.69
N ALA A 237 11.54 -0.83 -0.39
CA ALA A 237 10.37 0.03 -0.31
C ALA A 237 9.19 -0.69 0.37
N PHE A 238 8.92 -1.95 -0.01
CA PHE A 238 7.90 -2.76 0.65
C PHE A 238 8.18 -2.90 2.16
N LEU A 239 9.41 -3.25 2.54
CA LEU A 239 9.77 -3.46 3.94
C LEU A 239 9.63 -2.17 4.75
N ILE A 240 10.07 -1.03 4.20
CA ILE A 240 9.94 0.29 4.85
C ILE A 240 8.47 0.67 5.06
N CYS A 241 7.61 0.40 4.08
CA CYS A 241 6.20 0.76 4.17
C CYS A 241 5.42 -0.13 5.15
N TRP A 242 5.66 -1.45 5.14
CA TRP A 242 4.76 -2.40 5.80
C TRP A 242 5.28 -3.01 7.11
N ILE A 243 6.60 -3.13 7.30
CA ILE A 243 7.17 -3.66 8.55
C ILE A 243 6.79 -2.81 9.77
N PRO A 244 6.81 -1.46 9.74
CA PRO A 244 6.46 -0.68 10.92
C PRO A 244 5.07 -1.04 11.45
N TYR A 245 4.07 -1.11 10.57
CA TYR A 245 2.71 -1.48 10.94
C TYR A 245 2.63 -2.94 11.43
N ALA A 246 3.19 -3.88 10.68
CA ALA A 246 3.18 -5.30 11.03
C ALA A 246 3.86 -5.58 12.38
N SER A 247 5.00 -4.92 12.64
CA SER A 247 5.76 -5.09 13.88
C SER A 247 5.04 -4.49 15.08
N VAL A 248 4.49 -3.27 14.96
CA VAL A 248 3.74 -2.61 16.04
C VAL A 248 2.45 -3.37 16.35
N ALA A 249 1.64 -3.71 15.34
CA ALA A 249 0.39 -4.44 15.54
C ALA A 249 0.64 -5.82 16.16
N TRP A 250 1.66 -6.55 15.70
CA TRP A 250 2.00 -7.86 16.26
C TRP A 250 2.55 -7.78 17.68
N TYR A 251 3.35 -6.76 17.97
CA TYR A 251 3.85 -6.51 19.31
C TYR A 251 2.70 -6.24 20.30
N ILE A 252 1.77 -5.34 19.93
CA ILE A 252 0.58 -5.04 20.74
C ILE A 252 -0.29 -6.28 20.93
N PHE A 253 -0.44 -7.10 19.89
CA PHE A 253 -1.22 -8.34 19.95
C PHE A 253 -0.62 -9.37 20.92
N THR A 254 0.71 -9.50 20.95
CA THR A 254 1.44 -10.48 21.77
C THR A 254 1.67 -10.02 23.22
N HIS A 255 1.81 -8.72 23.46
CA HIS A 255 2.05 -8.13 24.78
C HIS A 255 0.75 -7.55 25.35
N GLN A 256 -0.17 -8.45 25.68
CA GLN A 256 -1.48 -8.10 26.17
C GLN A 256 -1.39 -7.51 27.59
N GLY A 257 -1.98 -6.33 27.82
CA GLY A 257 -2.03 -5.68 29.14
C GLY A 257 -0.92 -4.68 29.42
N SER A 258 0.02 -4.44 28.50
CA SER A 258 0.87 -3.24 28.56
C SER A 258 0.07 -2.00 28.15
N GLU A 259 0.22 -0.91 28.89
CA GLU A 259 -0.36 0.38 28.50
C GLU A 259 0.31 0.85 27.20
N PHE A 260 -0.51 1.00 26.16
CA PHE A 260 -0.11 1.58 24.88
C PHE A 260 -0.78 2.95 24.74
N GLY A 261 0.03 3.99 24.77
CA GLY A 261 -0.33 5.37 24.46
C GLY A 261 0.92 6.14 24.04
N PRO A 262 0.81 7.41 23.63
CA PRO A 262 1.83 8.35 24.06
C PRO A 262 1.93 8.38 25.60
#